data_AF-A0A432HDJ7-F1
#
_entry.id   AF-A0A432HDJ7-F1
#
_cell.length_a   1.000
_cell.length_b   1.000
_cell.length_c   1.000
_cell.angle_alpha   90.00
_cell.angle_beta   90.00
_cell.angle_gamma   90.00
#
_symmetry.space_group_name_H-M   'P 1'
#
loop_
_entity.id
_entity.type
_entity.pdbx_description
1 polymer ?
#
loop_
_entity_poly.entity_id
_entity_poly.type
_entity_poly.pdbx_seq_one_letter_code
_entity_poly.pdbx_strand_id
1 'polypeptide(L)'
;MIEKVLEKIADQILSLDEASLSTLRAKYHTRLQHFDATRDWERAVIIYFIINSVITKNNMFNDNIKRLEEQRKQGQFKKTPTPRVGKPHLTLIKK
;
A
#
# COMPACT_ATOMS: atom_id res chain seq x y z
N MET A 1 -13.79 22.88 -11.67
CA MET A 1 -15.03 22.56 -10.92
C MET A 1 -15.20 21.05 -10.76
N ILE A 2 -15.08 20.26 -11.83
CA ILE A 2 -15.21 18.79 -11.79
C ILE A 2 -14.11 18.10 -10.96
N GLU A 3 -12.88 18.59 -11.03
CA GLU A 3 -11.74 18.08 -10.25
C GLU A 3 -12.02 18.12 -8.74
N LYS A 4 -12.46 19.26 -8.21
CA LYS A 4 -12.84 19.39 -6.79
C LYS A 4 -13.96 18.45 -6.36
N VAL A 5 -14.86 18.08 -7.26
CA VAL A 5 -15.91 17.09 -6.99
C VAL A 5 -15.29 15.70 -6.88
N LEU A 6 -14.39 15.35 -7.80
CA LEU A 6 -13.68 14.08 -7.78
C LEU A 6 -12.77 13.95 -6.55
N GLU A 7 -12.08 15.02 -6.15
CA GLU A 7 -11.30 15.09 -4.90
C GLU A 7 -12.19 14.79 -3.69
N LYS A 8 -13.34 15.48 -3.58
CA LYS A 8 -14.28 15.25 -2.48
C LYS A 8 -14.81 13.82 -2.45
N ILE A 9 -15.12 13.25 -3.62
CA ILE A 9 -15.55 11.85 -3.73
C ILE A 9 -14.42 10.91 -3.30
N ALA A 10 -13.18 11.18 -3.70
CA ALA A 10 -12.02 10.40 -3.30
C ALA A 10 -11.82 10.43 -1.78
N ASP A 11 -11.90 11.60 -1.15
CA ASP A 11 -11.79 11.74 0.31
C ASP A 11 -12.88 10.95 1.04
N GLN A 12 -14.12 10.99 0.54
CA GLN A 12 -15.21 10.18 1.08
C GLN A 12 -14.93 8.68 0.94
N ILE A 13 -14.44 8.24 -0.21
CA ILE A 13 -14.08 6.83 -0.44
C ILE A 13 -12.91 6.39 0.45
N LEU A 14 -11.92 7.25 0.68
CA LEU A 14 -10.76 6.94 1.52
C LEU A 14 -11.13 6.72 2.99
N SER A 15 -12.26 7.27 3.45
CA SER A 15 -12.77 7.05 4.80
C SER A 15 -13.47 5.70 5.01
N LEU A 16 -13.72 4.93 3.94
CA LEU A 16 -14.38 3.64 4.00
C LEU A 16 -13.41 2.52 4.39
N ASP A 17 -13.89 1.57 5.19
CA ASP A 17 -13.13 0.38 5.57
C ASP A 17 -13.09 -0.68 4.46
N GLU A 18 -11.92 -1.28 4.25
CA GLU A 18 -11.68 -2.23 3.16
C GLU A 18 -12.49 -3.53 3.31
N ALA A 19 -12.67 -4.02 4.54
CA ALA A 19 -13.42 -5.26 4.76
C ALA A 19 -14.88 -5.11 4.32
N SER A 20 -15.46 -3.92 4.55
CA SER A 20 -16.79 -3.56 4.10
C SER A 20 -16.92 -3.51 2.56
N LEU A 21 -15.84 -3.11 1.87
CA LEU A 21 -15.81 -2.99 0.41
C LEU A 21 -15.67 -4.34 -0.31
N SER A 22 -14.99 -5.33 0.30
CA SER A 22 -14.81 -6.66 -0.28
C SER A 22 -16.14 -7.38 -0.54
N THR A 23 -17.07 -7.33 0.42
CA THR A 23 -18.41 -7.93 0.28
C THR A 23 -19.22 -7.24 -0.83
N LEU A 24 -19.16 -5.91 -0.90
CA LEU A 24 -19.85 -5.14 -1.95
C LEU A 24 -19.26 -5.42 -3.33
N ARG A 25 -17.95 -5.64 -3.44
CA ARG A 25 -17.30 -5.97 -4.72
C ARG A 25 -17.92 -7.21 -5.35
N ALA A 26 -18.12 -8.28 -4.60
CA ALA A 26 -18.72 -9.52 -5.11
C ALA A 26 -20.16 -9.28 -5.61
N LYS A 27 -20.96 -8.53 -4.84
CA LYS A 27 -22.33 -8.15 -5.24
C LYS A 27 -22.35 -7.40 -6.56
N TYR A 28 -21.53 -6.36 -6.70
CA TYR A 28 -21.49 -5.58 -7.93
C TYR A 28 -20.90 -6.36 -9.09
N HIS A 29 -19.88 -7.20 -8.87
CA HIS A 29 -19.33 -8.08 -9.90
C HIS A 29 -20.42 -8.95 -10.55
N THR A 30 -21.28 -9.59 -9.76
CA THR A 30 -22.42 -10.37 -10.29
C THR A 30 -23.43 -9.49 -11.04
N ARG A 31 -23.65 -8.26 -10.57
CA ARG A 31 -24.54 -7.30 -11.25
C ARG A 31 -24.01 -6.88 -12.62
N LEU A 32 -22.69 -6.72 -12.78
CA LEU A 32 -22.06 -6.33 -14.04
C LEU A 32 -22.24 -7.40 -15.14
N GLN A 33 -22.31 -8.68 -14.76
CA GLN A 33 -22.45 -9.80 -15.71
C GLN A 33 -23.77 -9.77 -16.49
N HIS A 34 -24.79 -9.07 -15.98
CA HIS A 34 -26.11 -8.96 -16.59
C HIS A 34 -26.30 -7.54 -17.13
N PHE A 35 -25.92 -7.33 -18.39
CA PHE A 35 -26.10 -6.04 -19.06
C PHE A 35 -27.58 -5.77 -19.34
N ASP A 36 -28.04 -4.56 -19.00
CA ASP A 36 -29.43 -4.14 -19.27
C ASP A 36 -29.58 -2.69 -19.75
N ALA A 37 -28.50 -2.04 -20.22
CA ALA A 37 -28.49 -0.65 -20.74
C ALA A 37 -29.19 0.39 -19.84
N THR A 38 -29.37 0.09 -18.54
CA THR A 38 -30.02 1.00 -17.60
C THR A 38 -28.99 1.88 -16.88
N ARG A 39 -29.46 3.04 -16.39
CA ARG A 39 -28.68 3.87 -15.46
C ARG A 39 -28.25 3.12 -14.20
N ASP A 40 -28.99 2.10 -13.79
CA ASP A 40 -28.62 1.27 -12.65
C ASP A 40 -27.46 0.34 -12.96
N TRP A 41 -27.37 -0.18 -14.19
CA TRP A 41 -26.19 -0.92 -14.63
C TRP A 41 -24.95 -0.01 -14.73
N GLU A 42 -25.09 1.18 -15.32
CA GLU A 42 -24.00 2.17 -15.36
C GLU A 42 -23.50 2.53 -13.95
N ARG A 43 -24.44 2.75 -13.03
CA ARG A 43 -24.13 3.01 -11.60
C ARG A 43 -23.40 1.82 -10.98
N ALA A 44 -23.85 0.58 -11.23
CA ALA A 44 -23.21 -0.62 -10.71
C ALA A 44 -21.76 -0.75 -11.21
N VAL A 45 -21.51 -0.44 -12.48
CA VAL A 45 -20.16 -0.41 -13.07
C VAL A 45 -19.28 0.62 -12.35
N ILE A 46 -19.74 1.86 -12.20
CA ILE A 46 -18.98 2.92 -11.52
C ILE A 46 -18.65 2.52 -10.08
N ILE A 47 -19.62 2.00 -9.33
CA ILE A 47 -19.40 1.55 -7.95
C ILE A 47 -18.37 0.42 -7.89
N TYR A 48 -18.46 -0.56 -8.79
CA TYR A 48 -17.49 -1.66 -8.86
C TYR A 48 -16.06 -1.12 -9.08
N PHE A 49 -15.88 -0.18 -10.00
CA PHE A 49 -14.56 0.40 -10.27
C PHE A 49 -14.05 1.29 -9.14
N ILE A 50 -14.91 2.02 -8.43
CA ILE A 50 -14.54 2.74 -7.21
C ILE A 50 -13.97 1.76 -6.18
N ILE A 51 -14.69 0.67 -5.90
CA ILE A 51 -14.23 -0.37 -4.95
C ILE A 51 -12.90 -0.97 -5.41
N ASN A 52 -12.79 -1.33 -6.69
CA ASN A 52 -11.58 -1.91 -7.26
C ASN A 52 -10.39 -0.95 -7.18
N SER A 53 -10.62 0.35 -7.31
CA SER A 53 -9.59 1.38 -7.18
C SER A 53 -9.04 1.44 -5.75
N VAL A 54 -9.89 1.31 -4.73
CA VAL A 54 -9.45 1.27 -3.32
C VAL A 54 -8.57 0.05 -3.06
N ILE A 55 -9.01 -1.14 -3.47
CA ILE A 55 -8.26 -2.39 -3.28
C ILE A 55 -6.91 -2.30 -4.00
N THR A 56 -6.91 -1.85 -5.25
CA THR A 56 -5.69 -1.69 -6.05
C THR A 56 -4.72 -0.69 -5.38
N LYS A 57 -5.24 0.46 -4.92
CA LYS A 57 -4.44 1.45 -4.18
C LYS A 57 -3.85 0.86 -2.90
N ASN A 58 -4.62 0.08 -2.15
CA ASN A 58 -4.14 -0.54 -0.90
C ASN A 58 -3.03 -1.57 -1.18
N ASN A 59 -3.19 -2.40 -2.21
CA ASN A 59 -2.14 -3.32 -2.65
C ASN A 59 -0.86 -2.58 -3.05
N MET A 60 -0.98 -1.53 -3.86
CA MET A 60 0.17 -0.69 -4.24
C MET A 60 0.84 -0.03 -3.04
N PHE A 61 0.05 0.47 -2.08
CA PHE A 61 0.57 1.06 -0.86
C PHE A 61 1.37 0.04 -0.05
N ASN A 62 0.80 -1.15 0.18
CA ASN A 62 1.46 -2.23 0.92
C ASN A 62 2.78 -2.67 0.25
N ASP A 63 2.81 -2.76 -1.07
CA ASP A 63 4.02 -3.10 -1.81
C ASP A 63 5.10 -2.01 -1.70
N ASN A 64 4.70 -0.74 -1.75
CA ASN A 64 5.62 0.38 -1.55
C ASN A 64 6.20 0.41 -0.12
N ILE A 65 5.38 0.11 0.89
CA ILE A 65 5.84 0.00 2.28
C ILE A 65 6.85 -1.14 2.43
N LYS A 66 6.57 -2.33 1.88
CA LYS A 66 7.52 -3.46 1.91
C LYS A 66 8.87 -3.09 1.27
N ARG A 67 8.84 -2.46 0.09
CA ARG A 67 10.07 -2.00 -0.60
C ARG A 67 10.85 -1.00 0.25
N LEU A 68 10.16 -0.06 0.90
CA LEU A 68 10.78 0.92 1.78
C LEU A 68 11.44 0.25 2.99
N GLU A 69 10.79 -0.76 3.58
CA GLU A 69 11.35 -1.54 4.69
C GLU A 69 12.58 -2.35 4.28
N GLU A 70 12.55 -2.98 3.11
CA GLU A 70 13.68 -3.70 2.53
C GLU A 70 14.87 -2.78 2.28
N GLN A 71 14.64 -1.61 1.70
CA GLN A 71 15.66 -0.57 1.52
C GLN A 71 16.22 -0.09 2.86
N ARG A 72 15.38 0.09 3.87
CA ARG A 72 15.80 0.49 5.22
C ARG A 72 16.68 -0.58 5.86
N LYS A 73 16.33 -1.86 5.72
CA LYS A 73 17.15 -2.98 6.19
C LYS A 73 18.49 -3.02 5.45
N GLN A 74 18.50 -2.92 4.13
CA GLN A 74 19.74 -2.90 3.33
C GLN A 74 20.64 -1.69 3.64
N GLY A 75 20.05 -0.51 3.90
CA GLY A 75 20.78 0.68 4.36
C GLY A 75 21.35 0.54 5.77
N GLN A 76 20.72 -0.23 6.66
CA GLN A 76 21.27 -0.57 7.98
C GLN A 76 22.42 -1.60 7.88
N PHE A 77 22.36 -2.55 6.94
CA PHE A 77 23.46 -3.50 6.66
C PHE A 77 24.66 -2.85 5.94
N LYS A 78 24.50 -1.66 5.36
CA LYS A 78 25.60 -0.88 4.75
C LYS A 78 26.31 0.08 5.73
N LYS A 79 26.00 0.05 7.04
CA LYS A 79 26.89 0.66 8.03
C LYS A 79 28.18 -0.17 8.12
N THR A 80 29.25 0.40 7.57
CA THR A 80 30.62 -0.10 7.52
C THR A 80 31.09 -0.66 8.88
N PRO A 81 31.95 -1.69 8.90
CA PRO A 81 32.54 -2.21 10.14
C PRO A 81 33.29 -1.09 10.84
N THR A 82 33.12 -0.99 12.16
CA THR A 82 33.95 -0.15 13.03
C THR A 82 35.43 -0.39 12.73
N PRO A 83 36.27 0.66 12.56
CA PRO A 83 37.71 0.48 12.57
C PRO A 83 38.08 -0.17 13.90
N ARG A 84 38.68 -1.36 13.85
CA ARG A 84 39.15 -2.06 15.05
C ARG A 84 40.13 -1.15 15.77
N VAL A 85 39.71 -0.58 16.89
CA VAL A 85 40.60 0.09 17.84
C VAL A 85 41.71 -0.89 18.17
N GLY A 86 42.95 -0.52 17.85
CA GLY A 86 44.13 -1.34 18.04
C GLY A 86 44.21 -1.82 19.49
N LYS A 87 44.28 -3.15 19.68
CA LYS A 87 44.59 -3.71 20.99
C LYS A 87 46.02 -3.26 21.35
N PRO A 88 46.26 -2.60 22.50
CA PRO A 88 47.62 -2.35 22.94
C PRO A 88 48.30 -3.68 23.26
N HIS A 89 49.46 -3.92 22.64
CA HIS A 89 50.27 -5.11 22.86
C HIS A 89 50.99 -4.98 24.21
N LEU A 90 50.50 -5.67 25.24
CA LEU A 90 51.19 -5.77 26.52
C LEU A 90 52.19 -6.92 26.47
N THR A 91 53.48 -6.61 26.56
CA THR A 91 54.55 -7.60 26.71
C THR A 91 54.86 -7.81 28.20
N LEU A 92 54.81 -9.06 28.65
CA LEU A 92 55.24 -9.47 29.99
C LEU A 92 56.76 -9.45 30.09
N ILE A 93 57.30 -8.53 30.90
CA ILE A 93 58.70 -8.53 31.30
C ILE A 93 58.84 -9.52 32.46
N LYS A 94 59.58 -10.61 32.26
CA LYS A 94 59.99 -11.51 33.35
C LYS A 94 61.26 -10.95 34.00
N LYS A 95 61.24 -10.80 35.33
CA LYS A 95 62.43 -10.62 36.17
C LYS A 95 63.05 -11.98 36.50
#